data_AF-A0AAN0MFV5-F1
#
_entry.id   AF-A0AAN0MFV5-F1
#
_cell.length_a   1.000
_cell.length_b   1.000
_cell.length_c   1.000
_cell.angle_alpha   90.00
_cell.angle_beta   90.00
_cell.angle_gamma   90.00
#
_symmetry.space_group_name_H-M   'P 1'
#
loop_
_entity.id
_entity.type
_entity.pdbx_description
1 polymer ?
#
loop_
_entity_poly.entity_id
_entity_poly.type
_entity_poly.pdbx_seq_one_letter_code
_entity_poly.pdbx_strand_id
1 'polypeptide(L)'
;MREFAESPQVAKYDATKGGHFAWHSDIGHGLAAGKRKLTLVLQLSNPDTYDGGDLEIRPSAQIQMANRAQGSVSVFPSFALHQVTLIKRGIRRSLTVWAHGPAFR
;
A
#
# COMPACT_ATOMS: atom_id res chain seq x y z
N MET A 1 18.64 0.34 2.54
CA MET A 1 17.75 -0.67 3.14
C MET A 1 18.61 -1.60 3.99
N ARG A 2 18.19 -1.94 5.21
CA ARG A 2 18.99 -2.77 6.13
C ARG A 2 18.25 -4.00 6.63
N GLU A 3 16.93 -3.94 6.76
CA GLU A 3 16.13 -4.99 7.39
C GLU A 3 14.65 -4.91 6.99
N PHE A 4 13.90 -5.97 7.34
CA PHE A 4 12.44 -6.02 7.39
C PHE A 4 12.04 -6.26 8.86
N ALA A 5 11.89 -5.20 9.62
CA ALA A 5 11.70 -5.28 11.08
C ALA A 5 10.25 -5.54 11.51
N GLU A 6 9.31 -5.62 10.57
CA GLU A 6 7.88 -5.78 10.82
C GLU A 6 7.35 -7.00 10.07
N SER A 7 6.45 -7.75 10.71
CA SER A 7 5.73 -8.84 10.03
C SER A 7 4.91 -8.31 8.86
N PRO A 8 4.79 -9.06 7.75
CA PRO A 8 3.89 -8.73 6.67
C PRO A 8 2.45 -8.53 7.16
N GLN A 9 1.76 -7.52 6.64
CA GLN A 9 0.39 -7.19 7.01
C GLN A 9 -0.58 -7.47 5.86
N VAL A 10 -1.65 -8.21 6.13
CA VAL A 10 -2.72 -8.44 5.16
C VAL A 10 -3.82 -7.39 5.35
N ALA A 11 -4.19 -6.69 4.29
CA ALA A 11 -5.33 -5.79 4.26
C ALA A 11 -6.50 -6.42 3.49
N LYS A 12 -7.72 -6.24 3.99
CA LYS A 12 -8.98 -6.64 3.32
C LYS A 12 -9.87 -5.40 3.16
N TYR A 13 -10.23 -5.09 1.93
CA TYR A 13 -11.19 -4.05 1.56
C TYR A 13 -12.47 -4.71 1.05
N ASP A 14 -13.61 -4.37 1.65
CA ASP A 14 -14.90 -5.03 1.41
C ASP A 14 -15.94 -3.98 1.01
N ALA A 15 -16.60 -4.16 -0.14
CA ALA A 15 -17.55 -3.19 -0.68
C ALA A 15 -18.74 -2.97 0.24
N THR A 16 -19.18 -4.02 0.95
CA THR A 16 -20.30 -3.94 1.90
C THR A 16 -19.99 -3.08 3.13
N LYS A 17 -18.70 -2.81 3.37
CA LYS A 17 -18.20 -2.02 4.50
C LYS A 17 -17.60 -0.68 4.06
N GLY A 18 -17.75 -0.32 2.79
CA GLY A 18 -17.12 0.86 2.22
C GLY A 18 -15.59 0.82 2.32
N GLY A 19 -14.97 -0.35 2.12
CA GLY A 19 -13.54 -0.54 2.29
C GLY A 19 -12.71 0.42 1.42
N HIS A 20 -11.86 1.22 2.08
CA HIS A 20 -10.90 2.12 1.47
C HIS A 20 -9.77 2.40 2.48
N PHE A 21 -8.72 3.07 2.04
CA PHE A 21 -7.75 3.67 2.96
C PHE A 21 -7.30 5.00 2.39
N ALA A 22 -7.70 6.10 3.04
CA ALA A 22 -7.47 7.44 2.56
C ALA A 22 -5.97 7.79 2.46
N TRP A 23 -5.65 8.88 1.77
CA TRP A 23 -4.29 9.38 1.58
C TRP A 23 -3.49 9.41 2.88
N HIS A 24 -2.37 8.71 2.90
CA HIS A 24 -1.45 8.66 4.03
C HIS A 24 -0.02 8.42 3.56
N SER A 25 0.91 8.60 4.50
CA SER A 25 2.31 8.21 4.39
C SER A 25 2.56 7.05 5.35
N ASP A 26 3.39 6.09 4.94
CA ASP A 26 3.75 4.95 5.78
C ASP A 26 4.90 5.25 6.73
N ILE A 27 5.72 6.26 6.44
CA ILE A 27 6.65 6.80 7.45
C ILE A 27 5.86 7.64 8.44
N GLY A 28 6.16 7.47 9.73
CA GLY A 28 5.50 8.17 10.82
C GLY A 28 6.32 8.12 12.10
N HIS A 29 5.70 8.47 13.22
CA HIS A 29 6.34 8.41 14.53
C HIS A 29 6.50 6.95 15.01
N GLY A 30 7.59 6.66 15.73
CA GLY A 30 7.86 5.35 16.32
C GLY A 30 9.14 4.67 15.82
N LEU A 31 9.63 3.69 16.57
CA LEU A 31 10.93 3.06 16.35
C LEU A 31 11.02 2.29 15.02
N ALA A 32 9.92 1.66 14.59
CA ALA A 32 9.84 0.95 13.31
C ALA A 32 9.32 1.86 12.20
N ALA A 33 8.16 2.49 12.39
CA ALA A 33 7.52 3.34 11.38
C ALA A 33 8.42 4.49 10.91
N GLY A 34 9.18 5.13 11.80
CA GLY A 34 10.10 6.22 11.46
C GLY A 34 11.33 5.78 10.65
N LYS A 35 11.58 4.47 10.56
CA LYS A 35 12.68 3.88 9.79
C LYS A 35 12.24 3.31 8.44
N ARG A 36 10.94 3.29 8.13
CA ARG A 36 10.42 2.76 6.85
C ARG A 36 10.95 3.55 5.67
N LYS A 37 11.41 2.83 4.64
CA LYS A 37 12.06 3.36 3.44
C LYS A 37 11.27 3.05 2.19
N LEU A 38 10.93 1.78 2.03
CA LEU A 38 10.12 1.31 0.91
C LEU A 38 8.91 0.60 1.45
N THR A 39 7.77 0.88 0.85
CA THR A 39 6.54 0.12 1.01
C THR A 39 6.42 -0.80 -0.19
N LEU A 40 6.18 -2.08 0.09
CA LEU A 40 5.90 -3.10 -0.92
C LEU A 40 4.45 -3.55 -0.72
N VAL A 41 3.63 -3.42 -1.76
CA VAL A 41 2.24 -3.90 -1.76
C VAL A 41 2.07 -4.96 -2.83
N LEU A 42 1.84 -6.19 -2.40
CA LEU A 42 1.49 -7.33 -3.26
C LEU A 42 -0.04 -7.39 -3.43
N GLN A 43 -0.48 -7.41 -4.68
CA GLN A 43 -1.87 -7.63 -5.03
C GLN A 43 -2.24 -9.12 -4.92
N LEU A 44 -3.18 -9.46 -4.04
CA LEU A 44 -3.58 -10.85 -3.80
C LEU A 44 -4.89 -11.25 -4.51
N SER A 45 -5.66 -10.29 -4.99
CA SER A 45 -6.98 -10.54 -5.60
C SER A 45 -6.92 -10.46 -7.12
N ASN A 46 -7.62 -11.39 -7.79
CA ASN A 46 -7.87 -11.29 -9.23
C ASN A 46 -8.65 -9.98 -9.53
N PRO A 47 -8.16 -9.11 -10.44
CA PRO A 47 -8.80 -7.84 -10.76
C PRO A 47 -10.25 -7.95 -11.23
N ASP A 48 -10.65 -9.06 -11.84
CA ASP A 48 -12.02 -9.26 -12.37
C ASP A 48 -13.05 -9.48 -11.25
N THR A 49 -12.59 -9.75 -10.03
CA THR A 49 -13.46 -10.06 -8.88
C THR A 49 -13.89 -8.84 -8.07
N TYR A 50 -13.38 -7.63 -8.38
CA TYR A 50 -13.71 -6.40 -7.68
C TYR A 50 -13.62 -5.14 -8.55
N ASP A 51 -14.39 -4.11 -8.19
CA ASP A 51 -14.31 -2.77 -8.81
C ASP A 51 -13.86 -1.71 -7.81
N GLY A 52 -13.10 -0.72 -8.29
CA GLY A 52 -12.41 0.24 -7.43
C GLY A 52 -11.30 -0.42 -6.62
N GLY A 53 -11.01 0.10 -5.42
CA GLY A 53 -9.93 -0.46 -4.59
C GLY A 53 -8.55 -0.26 -5.22
N ASP A 54 -8.39 0.73 -6.09
CA ASP A 54 -7.14 0.97 -6.77
C ASP A 54 -6.11 1.52 -5.79
N LEU A 55 -4.88 1.01 -5.86
CA LEU A 55 -3.76 1.58 -5.12
C LEU A 55 -3.21 2.74 -5.93
N GLU A 56 -3.38 3.94 -5.39
CA GLU A 56 -2.91 5.20 -5.96
C GLU A 56 -1.69 5.69 -5.19
N ILE A 57 -0.63 6.05 -5.90
CA ILE A 57 0.62 6.55 -5.32
C ILE A 57 0.90 7.92 -5.91
N ARG A 58 1.17 8.91 -5.05
CA ARG A 58 1.43 10.29 -5.43
C ARG A 58 2.87 10.67 -5.04
N PRO A 59 3.87 10.33 -5.87
CA PRO A 59 5.27 10.66 -5.59
C PRO A 59 5.58 12.15 -5.84
N SER A 60 4.72 12.87 -6.57
CA SER A 60 4.86 14.30 -6.87
C SER A 60 3.48 14.91 -7.21
N ALA A 61 3.39 15.83 -8.17
CA ALA A 61 2.14 16.46 -8.56
C ALA A 61 1.09 15.46 -9.09
N GLN A 62 1.54 14.41 -9.79
CA GLN A 62 0.70 13.42 -10.46
C GLN A 62 0.47 12.17 -9.62
N ILE A 63 -0.72 11.58 -9.79
CA ILE A 63 -1.09 10.27 -9.23
C ILE A 63 -0.65 9.19 -10.24
N GLN A 64 0.00 8.15 -9.73
CA GLN A 64 0.35 6.95 -10.45
C GLN A 64 -0.50 5.78 -9.95
N MET A 65 -1.06 5.02 -10.88
CA MET A 65 -1.85 3.84 -10.58
C MET A 65 -0.94 2.62 -10.47
N ALA A 66 -1.08 1.87 -9.39
CA ALA A 66 -0.43 0.57 -9.26
C ALA A 66 -1.01 -0.46 -10.23
N ASN A 67 -0.22 -1.47 -10.58
CA ASN A 67 -0.69 -2.61 -11.36
C ASN A 67 -1.73 -3.41 -10.56
N ARG A 68 -2.83 -3.82 -11.22
CA ARG A 68 -3.91 -4.60 -10.61
C ARG A 68 -3.80 -6.11 -10.80
N ALA A 69 -2.84 -6.57 -11.60
CA ALA A 69 -2.63 -7.99 -11.83
C ALA A 69 -2.36 -8.72 -10.52
N GLN A 70 -3.06 -9.83 -10.29
CA GLN A 70 -2.81 -10.68 -9.14
C GLN A 70 -1.36 -11.18 -9.17
N GLY A 71 -0.67 -11.12 -8.04
CA GLY A 71 0.75 -11.46 -7.94
C GLY A 71 1.70 -10.30 -8.24
N SER A 72 1.22 -9.17 -8.78
CA SER A 72 2.06 -7.99 -8.99
C SER A 72 2.43 -7.31 -7.67
N VAL A 73 3.66 -6.80 -7.60
CA VAL A 73 4.18 -6.06 -6.45
C VAL A 73 4.46 -4.63 -6.86
N SER A 74 3.85 -3.68 -6.16
CA SER A 74 4.18 -2.26 -6.27
C SER A 74 5.18 -1.90 -5.18
N VAL A 75 6.26 -1.21 -5.54
CA VAL A 75 7.31 -0.78 -4.61
C VAL A 75 7.48 0.72 -4.74
N PHE A 76 7.37 1.45 -3.64
CA PHE A 76 7.48 2.92 -3.63
C PHE A 76 8.09 3.44 -2.31
N PRO A 77 8.64 4.67 -2.29
CA PRO A 77 9.16 5.25 -1.06
C PRO A 77 8.06 5.39 0.00
N SER A 78 8.33 4.97 1.24
CA SER A 78 7.31 4.98 2.31
C SER A 78 6.83 6.37 2.73
N PHE A 79 7.50 7.44 2.30
CA PHE A 79 7.03 8.81 2.48
C PHE A 79 6.11 9.31 1.36
N ALA A 80 5.98 8.56 0.26
CA ALA A 80 5.07 8.94 -0.80
C ALA A 80 3.63 8.80 -0.30
N LEU A 81 2.83 9.85 -0.53
CA LEU A 81 1.40 9.79 -0.24
C LEU A 81 0.78 8.70 -1.11
N HIS A 82 -0.02 7.83 -0.51
CA HIS A 82 -0.74 6.81 -1.23
C HIS A 82 -2.09 6.52 -0.58
N GLN A 83 -3.00 5.95 -1.35
CA GLN A 83 -4.32 5.55 -0.88
C GLN A 83 -4.80 4.26 -1.56
N VAL A 84 -5.81 3.64 -0.97
CA VAL A 84 -6.64 2.63 -1.65
C VAL A 84 -8.02 3.24 -1.85
N THR A 85 -8.41 3.44 -3.11
CA THR A 85 -9.71 4.06 -3.45
C THR A 85 -10.87 3.20 -2.95
N LEU A 86 -12.06 3.80 -2.87
CA LEU A 86 -13.26 3.08 -2.46
C LEU A 86 -13.51 1.86 -3.34
N ILE A 87 -13.66 0.70 -2.70
CA ILE A 87 -14.11 -0.51 -3.38
C ILE A 87 -15.63 -0.45 -3.59
N LYS A 88 -16.08 -0.65 -4.83
CA LYS A 88 -17.48 -0.51 -5.25
C LYS A 88 -18.21 -1.85 -5.34
N ARG A 89 -17.48 -2.92 -5.66
CA ARG A 89 -17.98 -4.30 -5.72
C ARG A 89 -16.89 -5.26 -5.27
N GLY A 90 -17.26 -6.35 -4.61
CA GLY A 90 -16.37 -7.46 -4.29
C GLY A 90 -15.47 -7.18 -3.10
N ILE A 91 -14.36 -7.93 -3.03
CA ILE A 91 -13.38 -7.87 -1.94
C ILE A 91 -11.97 -7.85 -2.53
N ARG A 92 -11.19 -6.83 -2.19
CA ARG A 92 -9.77 -6.73 -2.54
C ARG A 92 -8.91 -7.10 -1.33
N ARG A 93 -7.90 -7.93 -1.53
CA ARG A 93 -6.89 -8.26 -0.53
C ARG A 93 -5.50 -7.88 -1.03
N SER A 94 -4.66 -7.38 -0.14
CA SER A 94 -3.25 -7.12 -0.43
C SER A 94 -2.37 -7.51 0.76
N LEU A 95 -1.10 -7.78 0.49
CA LEU A 95 -0.07 -7.97 1.51
C LEU A 95 0.90 -6.79 1.44
N THR A 96 1.10 -6.11 2.57
CA THR A 96 2.02 -4.99 2.70
C THR A 96 3.23 -5.40 3.53
N VAL A 97 4.42 -5.02 3.07
CA VAL A 97 5.69 -5.22 3.77
C VAL A 97 6.49 -3.91 3.70
N TRP A 98 7.22 -3.59 4.76
CA TRP A 98 8.09 -2.42 4.79
C TRP A 98 9.56 -2.79 4.92
N ALA A 99 10.37 -2.12 4.11
CA ALA A 99 11.81 -2.11 4.23
C ALA A 99 12.27 -1.00 5.18
N HIS A 100 13.20 -1.27 6.08
CA HIS A 100 13.69 -0.27 7.05
C HIS A 100 15.14 0.16 6.79
N GLY A 101 15.51 1.32 7.31
CA GLY A 101 16.87 1.84 7.22
C GLY A 101 17.12 3.10 8.07
N PRO A 102 18.35 3.66 8.01
CA PRO A 102 18.71 4.89 8.72
C PRO A 102 17.83 6.08 8.34
N ALA A 103 17.68 7.10 9.18
CA ALA A 103 16.89 8.30 8.88
C ALA A 103 17.23 8.91 7.50
N PHE A 104 16.23 9.49 6.83
CA PHE A 104 16.48 10.26 5.60
C PHE A 104 17.36 11.48 5.95
N ARG A 105 18.25 11.86 5.04
CA ARG A 105 19.11 13.04 5.15
C ARG A 105 18.55 14.16 4.29
#